data_AF-A0A8X7TM99-F1
#
_entry.id   AF-A0A8X7TM99-F1
#
_cell.length_a   1.000
_cell.length_b   1.000
_cell.length_c   1.000
_cell.angle_alpha   90.00
_cell.angle_beta   90.00
_cell.angle_gamma   90.00
#
_symmetry.space_group_name_H-M   'P 1'
#
loop_
_entity.id
_entity.type
_entity.pdbx_description
1 polymer ?
#
loop_
_entity_poly.entity_id
_entity_poly.type
_entity_poly.pdbx_seq_one_letter_code
_entity_poly.pdbx_strand_id
1 'polypeptide(L)'
;MYDVMLDEAKLCLDEHERKVVESSSSPPPPPVKEDSGYDYEYDSAEDEMDPVEEAKYHQQVRDSDGFDVDFCYHPFGGIMPCGCNDSDIPLAKLGLHCYNIDKGTNLQFRSVEKVNAEAISFVNYYITLEAVDPNNNNSPVTFQTCVWDSATENKERLRLITKQCRIKPQVPAAGSKRSLWLWNPDAVDKFYTGRMPNWLQDDDDDALTGPNKLQFHEVKDSELQDNEWLNLYAEIALFSERPDMETYLPLEVKNVVVRTKEDVEPSMKLKSSNAIFYMTFKTHRGSEWKAIIRQTRDGIQGHMCLEVTCMLGK
;
A
#
# COMPACT_ATOMS: atom_id res chain seq x y z
N MET A 1 6.78 -13.82 -18.39
CA MET A 1 7.38 -12.84 -17.44
C MET A 1 7.84 -11.59 -18.18
N TYR A 2 8.37 -11.68 -19.40
CA TYR A 2 8.56 -10.51 -20.27
C TYR A 2 7.27 -9.98 -20.91
N ASP A 3 6.32 -10.86 -21.27
CA ASP A 3 5.17 -10.44 -22.09
C ASP A 3 4.12 -9.60 -21.35
N VAL A 4 3.83 -9.90 -20.07
CA VAL A 4 2.86 -9.10 -19.28
C VAL A 4 3.42 -7.69 -18.99
N MET A 5 4.73 -7.60 -18.71
CA MET A 5 5.44 -6.33 -18.49
C MET A 5 5.52 -5.49 -19.77
N LEU A 6 5.54 -6.13 -20.94
CA LEU A 6 5.52 -5.46 -22.24
C LEU A 6 4.12 -4.95 -22.60
N ASP A 7 3.07 -5.67 -22.22
CA ASP A 7 1.68 -5.27 -22.50
C ASP A 7 1.26 -4.05 -21.66
N GLU A 8 1.71 -3.94 -20.41
CA GLU A 8 1.50 -2.76 -19.56
C GLU A 8 2.29 -1.54 -20.05
N ALA A 9 3.54 -1.73 -20.48
CA ALA A 9 4.35 -0.66 -21.07
C ALA A 9 3.74 -0.14 -22.40
N LYS A 10 3.16 -1.03 -23.21
CA LYS A 10 2.46 -0.65 -24.46
C LYS A 10 1.20 0.17 -24.21
N LEU A 11 0.40 -0.20 -23.20
CA LEU A 11 -0.80 0.56 -22.83
C LEU A 11 -0.47 2.01 -22.45
N CYS A 12 0.66 2.21 -21.76
CA CYS A 12 1.11 3.54 -21.32
C CYS A 12 1.62 4.41 -22.51
N LEU A 13 2.26 3.79 -23.50
CA LEU A 13 2.73 4.47 -24.71
C LEU A 13 1.56 4.86 -25.63
N ASP A 14 0.57 3.99 -25.81
CA ASP A 14 -0.62 4.25 -26.62
C ASP A 14 -1.49 5.40 -26.08
N GLU A 15 -1.52 5.60 -24.76
CA GLU A 15 -2.23 6.71 -24.13
C GLU A 15 -1.48 8.05 -24.31
N HIS A 16 -0.14 7.99 -24.31
CA HIS A 16 0.69 9.16 -24.58
C HIS A 16 0.56 9.63 -26.04
N GLU A 17 0.57 8.70 -27.00
CA GLU A 17 0.40 9.03 -28.42
C GLU A 17 -0.98 9.61 -28.73
N ARG A 18 -2.06 9.09 -28.12
CA ARG A 18 -3.41 9.66 -28.27
C ARG A 18 -3.53 11.08 -27.74
N LYS A 19 -2.90 11.39 -26.61
CA LYS A 19 -2.84 12.76 -26.05
C LYS A 19 -2.05 13.73 -26.94
N VAL A 20 -1.01 13.24 -27.63
CA VAL A 20 -0.23 14.05 -28.59
C VAL A 20 -1.04 14.35 -29.85
N VAL A 21 -1.80 13.38 -30.36
CA VAL A 21 -2.66 13.56 -31.55
C VAL A 21 -3.84 14.50 -31.29
N GLU A 22 -4.43 14.50 -30.09
CA GLU A 22 -5.53 15.44 -29.74
C GLU A 22 -5.05 16.90 -29.54
N SER A 23 -3.76 17.12 -29.32
CA SER A 23 -3.18 18.47 -29.11
C SER A 23 -2.81 19.23 -30.40
N SER A 24 -2.91 18.61 -31.58
CA SER A 24 -2.31 19.12 -32.82
C SER A 24 -3.15 20.12 -33.63
N SER A 25 -4.18 20.77 -33.07
CA SER A 25 -5.09 21.67 -33.82
C SER A 25 -4.83 23.17 -33.66
N SER A 26 -3.62 23.61 -33.30
CA SER A 26 -3.28 25.04 -33.15
C SER A 26 -2.17 25.48 -34.13
N PRO A 27 -2.20 26.71 -34.69
CA PRO A 27 -1.22 27.16 -35.68
C PRO A 27 0.16 27.40 -35.05
N PRO A 28 1.25 27.27 -35.84
CA PRO A 28 2.61 27.21 -35.29
C PRO A 28 3.12 28.58 -34.81
N PRO A 29 3.91 28.64 -33.71
CA PRO A 29 4.60 29.84 -33.29
C PRO A 29 5.82 30.16 -34.18
N PRO A 30 6.31 31.41 -34.19
CA PRO A 30 7.43 31.85 -35.03
C PRO A 30 8.77 31.23 -34.59
N PRO A 31 9.76 31.14 -35.50
CA PRO A 31 10.96 30.33 -35.29
C PRO A 31 11.87 30.93 -34.21
N VAL A 32 12.11 30.13 -33.16
CA VAL A 32 13.13 30.41 -32.15
C VAL A 32 14.48 29.94 -32.70
N LYS A 33 15.50 30.77 -32.51
CA LYS A 33 16.88 30.52 -32.95
C LYS A 33 17.42 29.24 -32.32
N GLU A 34 18.05 28.40 -33.14
CA GLU A 34 18.83 27.23 -32.71
C GLU A 34 19.93 27.70 -31.77
N ASP A 35 19.75 27.44 -30.47
CA ASP A 35 20.82 27.47 -29.49
C ASP A 35 21.41 26.05 -29.45
N SER A 36 22.73 25.98 -29.60
CA SER A 36 23.50 24.76 -29.83
C SER A 36 23.20 23.68 -28.80
N GLY A 37 22.85 22.50 -29.28
CA GLY A 37 22.68 21.30 -28.46
C GLY A 37 23.94 21.02 -27.64
N TYR A 38 23.77 20.96 -26.33
CA TYR A 38 24.70 20.25 -25.47
C TYR A 38 24.46 18.77 -25.74
N ASP A 39 25.32 18.13 -26.53
CA ASP A 39 25.43 16.68 -26.60
C ASP A 39 25.94 16.21 -25.22
N TYR A 40 25.06 15.63 -24.42
CA TYR A 40 25.46 14.82 -23.27
C TYR A 40 25.85 13.45 -23.83
N GLU A 41 27.12 13.30 -24.19
CA GLU A 41 27.75 11.98 -24.32
C GLU A 41 27.57 11.26 -22.98
N TYR A 42 26.68 10.27 -22.96
CA TYR A 42 26.47 9.40 -21.81
C TYR A 42 27.65 8.42 -21.79
N ASP A 43 28.71 8.78 -21.06
CA ASP A 43 29.89 7.94 -20.86
C ASP A 43 29.50 6.72 -20.01
N SER A 44 29.04 5.66 -20.67
CA SER A 44 28.60 4.39 -20.09
C SER A 44 29.67 3.64 -19.27
N ALA A 45 30.91 4.12 -19.25
CA ALA A 45 32.04 3.48 -18.59
C ALA A 45 32.26 3.93 -17.13
N GLU A 46 31.66 5.06 -16.70
CA GLU A 46 31.80 5.56 -15.32
C GLU A 46 30.68 5.09 -14.37
N ASP A 47 29.64 4.43 -14.90
CA ASP A 47 28.48 3.91 -14.14
C ASP A 47 28.56 2.38 -13.85
N GLU A 48 29.66 1.70 -14.22
CA GLU A 48 29.85 0.29 -13.88
C GLU A 48 30.26 0.14 -12.41
N MET A 49 29.34 -0.41 -11.60
CA MET A 49 29.57 -0.72 -10.20
C MET A 49 30.77 -1.67 -10.05
N ASP A 50 31.62 -1.42 -9.05
CA ASP A 50 32.71 -2.34 -8.71
C ASP A 50 32.13 -3.75 -8.43
N PRO A 51 32.61 -4.82 -9.11
CA PRO A 51 32.10 -6.17 -8.93
C PRO A 51 32.13 -6.66 -7.48
N VAL A 52 33.03 -6.14 -6.64
CA VAL A 52 33.10 -6.47 -5.22
C VAL A 52 31.91 -5.84 -4.45
N GLU A 53 31.61 -4.57 -4.71
CA GLU A 53 30.46 -3.87 -4.13
C GLU A 53 29.14 -4.48 -4.65
N GLU A 54 29.05 -4.85 -5.93
CA GLU A 54 27.90 -5.54 -6.51
C GLU A 54 27.65 -6.90 -5.84
N ALA A 55 28.71 -7.70 -5.65
CA ALA A 55 28.62 -8.99 -4.97
C ALA A 55 28.19 -8.83 -3.52
N LYS A 56 28.69 -7.80 -2.82
CA LYS A 56 28.31 -7.45 -1.45
C LYS A 56 26.83 -7.03 -1.37
N TYR A 57 26.39 -6.14 -2.27
CA TYR A 57 24.99 -5.73 -2.38
C TYR A 57 24.07 -6.94 -2.57
N HIS A 58 24.36 -7.79 -3.56
CA HIS A 58 23.54 -8.99 -3.79
C HIS A 58 23.55 -9.97 -2.62
N GLN A 59 24.67 -10.08 -1.89
CA GLN A 59 24.73 -10.88 -0.66
C GLN A 59 23.82 -10.30 0.42
N GLN A 60 23.89 -8.99 0.69
CA GLN A 60 23.02 -8.31 1.65
C GLN A 60 21.54 -8.47 1.31
N VAL A 61 21.17 -8.29 0.04
CA VAL A 61 19.82 -8.46 -0.46
C VAL A 61 19.32 -9.90 -0.27
N ARG A 62 20.16 -10.91 -0.53
CA ARG A 62 19.81 -12.32 -0.31
C ARG A 62 19.68 -12.69 1.16
N ASP A 63 20.59 -12.22 2.01
CA ASP A 63 20.64 -12.63 3.42
C ASP A 63 19.56 -11.95 4.25
N SER A 64 19.20 -10.72 3.89
CA SER A 64 18.24 -9.89 4.62
C SER A 64 16.87 -9.80 3.95
N ASP A 65 16.68 -10.39 2.78
CA ASP A 65 15.55 -10.14 1.87
C ASP A 65 15.40 -8.68 1.39
N GLY A 66 16.37 -7.81 1.64
CA GLY A 66 16.33 -6.38 1.30
C GLY A 66 16.17 -5.44 2.49
N PHE A 67 15.87 -5.98 3.68
CA PHE A 67 15.69 -5.19 4.91
C PHE A 67 16.99 -4.64 5.49
N ASP A 68 18.12 -5.28 5.24
CA ASP A 68 19.44 -4.92 5.76
C ASP A 68 20.43 -4.77 4.58
N VAL A 69 20.27 -3.68 3.83
CA VAL A 69 21.11 -3.30 2.68
C VAL A 69 21.72 -1.93 2.93
N ASP A 70 23.03 -1.82 2.76
CA ASP A 70 23.78 -0.57 2.88
C ASP A 70 23.63 0.29 1.62
N PHE A 71 23.95 1.58 1.71
CA PHE A 71 23.97 2.44 0.53
C PHE A 71 25.00 1.91 -0.49
N CYS A 72 24.51 1.60 -1.68
CA CYS A 72 25.30 1.23 -2.84
C CYS A 72 24.74 2.00 -4.03
N TYR A 73 25.61 2.65 -4.82
CA TYR A 73 25.16 3.42 -5.98
C TYR A 73 24.69 2.45 -7.07
N HIS A 74 23.38 2.31 -7.21
CA HIS A 74 22.77 1.52 -8.27
C HIS A 74 21.87 2.45 -9.10
N PRO A 75 22.25 2.77 -10.35
CA PRO A 75 21.59 3.82 -11.12
C PRO A 75 20.11 3.52 -11.41
N PHE A 76 19.69 2.25 -11.38
CA PHE A 76 18.30 1.85 -11.59
C PHE A 76 17.89 0.65 -10.72
N GLY A 77 16.73 0.75 -10.06
CA GLY A 77 16.05 -0.40 -9.43
C GLY A 77 16.73 -0.99 -8.20
N GLY A 78 17.75 -0.34 -7.63
CA GLY A 78 18.41 -0.80 -6.42
C GLY A 78 17.62 -0.54 -5.14
N ILE A 79 17.78 -1.44 -4.18
CA ILE A 79 17.32 -1.22 -2.80
C ILE A 79 18.32 -0.28 -2.13
N MET A 80 17.84 0.85 -1.63
CA MET A 80 18.66 1.84 -0.92
C MET A 80 18.07 2.17 0.44
N PRO A 81 18.91 2.42 1.47
CA PRO A 81 18.44 2.91 2.74
C PRO A 81 17.83 4.30 2.59
N CYS A 82 16.67 4.49 3.21
CA CYS A 82 15.97 5.75 3.32
C CYS A 82 15.98 6.20 4.79
N GLY A 83 15.94 7.51 5.02
CA GLY A 83 15.59 8.03 6.34
C GLY A 83 14.17 7.60 6.71
N CYS A 84 13.88 7.53 8.01
CA CYS A 84 12.52 7.29 8.49
C CYS A 84 11.74 8.60 8.50
N ASN A 85 10.56 8.59 7.91
CA ASN A 85 9.61 9.70 7.90
C ASN A 85 8.28 9.24 8.51
N ASP A 86 7.43 10.15 8.98
CA ASP A 86 6.17 9.71 9.61
C ASP A 86 5.19 9.10 8.58
N SER A 87 5.38 9.36 7.28
CA SER A 87 4.69 8.66 6.19
C SER A 87 4.94 7.15 6.17
N ASP A 88 6.02 6.67 6.80
CA ASP A 88 6.33 5.24 6.89
C ASP A 88 5.51 4.55 8.00
N ILE A 89 4.97 5.31 8.95
CA ILE A 89 4.24 4.77 10.10
C ILE A 89 2.97 4.01 9.69
N PRO A 90 2.08 4.54 8.82
CA PRO A 90 0.92 3.79 8.34
C PRO A 90 1.31 2.51 7.60
N LEU A 91 2.38 2.53 6.81
CA LEU A 91 2.88 1.35 6.08
C LEU A 91 3.41 0.29 7.05
N ALA A 92 4.16 0.72 8.07
CA ALA A 92 4.68 -0.14 9.13
C ALA A 92 3.54 -0.82 9.91
N LYS A 93 2.54 -0.03 10.31
CA LYS A 93 1.33 -0.53 10.99
C LYS A 93 0.50 -1.47 10.10
N LEU A 94 0.41 -1.23 8.80
CA LEU A 94 -0.29 -2.11 7.85
C LEU A 94 0.30 -3.53 7.84
N GLY A 95 1.63 -3.63 7.74
CA GLY A 95 2.32 -4.91 7.80
C GLY A 95 2.08 -5.66 9.12
N LEU A 96 2.13 -4.94 10.24
CA LEU A 96 1.86 -5.49 11.57
C LEU A 96 0.41 -5.96 11.72
N HIS A 97 -0.54 -5.18 11.19
CA HIS A 97 -1.96 -5.53 11.16
C HIS A 97 -2.21 -6.79 10.33
N CYS A 98 -1.59 -6.91 9.15
CA CYS A 98 -1.64 -8.11 8.32
C CYS A 98 -1.16 -9.35 9.10
N TYR A 99 -0.02 -9.25 9.79
CA TYR A 99 0.54 -10.33 10.61
C TYR A 99 -0.36 -10.71 11.79
N ASN A 100 -0.90 -9.71 12.49
CA ASN A 100 -1.78 -9.95 13.64
C ASN A 100 -3.03 -10.72 13.24
N ILE A 101 -3.63 -10.42 12.08
CA ILE A 101 -4.76 -11.19 11.55
C ILE A 101 -4.32 -12.64 11.22
N ASP A 102 -3.20 -12.80 10.51
CA ASP A 102 -2.75 -14.12 10.05
C ASP A 102 -2.36 -15.07 11.19
N LYS A 103 -1.83 -14.50 12.29
CA LYS A 103 -1.34 -15.27 13.44
C LYS A 103 -2.27 -15.25 14.64
N GLY A 104 -3.33 -14.44 14.61
CA GLY A 104 -4.19 -14.22 15.77
C GLY A 104 -3.46 -13.57 16.94
N THR A 105 -2.48 -12.70 16.66
CA THR A 105 -1.69 -11.98 17.67
C THR A 105 -2.18 -10.55 17.85
N ASN A 106 -1.67 -9.84 18.86
CA ASN A 106 -1.98 -8.44 19.12
C ASN A 106 -0.70 -7.62 19.36
N LEU A 107 0.29 -7.76 18.47
CA LEU A 107 1.49 -6.96 18.54
C LEU A 107 1.14 -5.49 18.30
N GLN A 108 1.64 -4.61 19.17
CA GLN A 108 1.40 -3.17 19.10
C GLN A 108 2.63 -2.46 18.53
N PHE A 109 2.40 -1.58 17.56
CA PHE A 109 3.45 -0.75 16.97
C PHE A 109 4.07 0.17 18.02
N ARG A 110 5.41 0.34 17.99
CA ARG A 110 6.13 1.27 18.86
C ARG A 110 6.88 2.34 18.07
N SER A 111 7.71 1.95 17.12
CA SER A 111 8.55 2.87 16.33
C SER A 111 9.01 2.24 15.03
N VAL A 112 9.24 3.07 14.01
CA VAL A 112 9.99 2.69 12.82
C VAL A 112 11.47 2.89 13.10
N GLU A 113 12.27 1.85 12.91
CA GLU A 113 13.72 1.89 13.21
C GLU A 113 14.55 2.11 11.95
N LYS A 114 14.08 1.56 10.82
CA LYS A 114 14.79 1.63 9.54
C LYS A 114 13.86 1.40 8.38
N VAL A 115 14.09 2.11 7.28
CA VAL A 115 13.41 1.92 6.01
C VAL A 115 14.44 1.78 4.91
N ASN A 116 14.31 0.75 4.08
CA ASN A 116 14.96 0.69 2.78
C ASN A 116 13.87 0.78 1.71
N ALA A 117 14.13 1.43 0.59
CA ALA A 117 13.19 1.53 -0.51
C ALA A 117 13.82 1.10 -1.84
N GLU A 118 12.97 0.63 -2.74
CA GLU A 118 13.34 0.21 -4.08
C GLU A 118 12.33 0.80 -5.07
N ALA A 119 12.81 1.70 -5.92
CA ALA A 119 12.02 2.33 -6.97
C ALA A 119 12.08 1.47 -8.24
N ILE A 120 11.00 0.71 -8.48
CA ILE A 120 10.75 -0.04 -9.71
C ILE A 120 9.65 0.69 -10.51
N SER A 121 8.58 0.01 -10.97
CA SER A 121 7.40 0.69 -11.54
C SER A 121 6.68 1.58 -10.52
N PHE A 122 6.81 1.27 -9.22
CA PHE A 122 6.40 2.07 -8.06
C PHE A 122 7.41 1.80 -6.93
N VAL A 123 7.02 1.84 -5.66
CA VAL A 123 7.97 1.77 -4.54
C VAL A 123 7.70 0.58 -3.64
N ASN A 124 8.70 -0.29 -3.46
CA ASN A 124 8.71 -1.25 -2.35
C ASN A 124 9.36 -0.59 -1.14
N TYR A 125 8.69 -0.62 0.00
CA TYR A 125 9.22 -0.19 1.30
C TYR A 125 9.54 -1.41 2.15
N TYR A 126 10.81 -1.60 2.48
CA TYR A 126 11.33 -2.64 3.36
C TYR A 126 11.55 -2.03 4.75
N ILE A 127 10.53 -2.15 5.61
CA ILE A 127 10.47 -1.46 6.90
C ILE A 127 10.87 -2.43 8.00
N THR A 128 11.82 -2.00 8.85
CA THR A 128 12.11 -2.62 10.14
C THR A 128 11.54 -1.72 11.24
N LEU A 129 10.72 -2.30 12.11
CA LEU A 129 10.03 -1.59 13.19
C LEU A 129 10.20 -2.33 14.53
N GLU A 130 10.05 -1.61 15.62
CA GLU A 130 9.86 -2.20 16.95
C GLU A 130 8.36 -2.30 17.25
N ALA A 131 7.94 -3.49 17.67
CA ALA A 131 6.62 -3.74 18.22
C ALA A 131 6.73 -4.28 19.64
N VAL A 132 5.66 -4.21 20.41
CA VAL A 132 5.58 -4.82 21.74
C VAL A 132 4.46 -5.85 21.78
N ASP A 133 4.64 -6.90 22.57
CA ASP A 133 3.60 -7.89 22.83
C ASP A 133 2.95 -7.64 24.19
N PRO A 134 1.70 -7.14 24.24
CA PRO A 134 0.99 -6.92 25.49
C PRO A 134 0.80 -8.19 26.33
N ASN A 135 0.75 -9.35 25.68
CA ASN A 135 0.59 -10.64 26.36
C ASN A 135 1.90 -11.16 26.95
N ASN A 136 3.04 -10.58 26.55
CA ASN A 136 4.37 -10.93 27.03
C ASN A 136 5.05 -9.75 27.75
N ASN A 137 4.34 -9.13 28.69
CA ASN A 137 4.85 -8.04 29.53
C ASN A 137 5.42 -6.85 28.72
N ASN A 138 4.80 -6.54 27.57
CA ASN A 138 5.25 -5.52 26.62
C ASN A 138 6.71 -5.74 26.14
N SER A 139 7.15 -7.00 26.01
CA SER A 139 8.48 -7.30 25.52
C SER A 139 8.66 -6.74 24.10
N PRO A 140 9.74 -5.97 23.82
CA PRO A 140 9.99 -5.47 22.48
C PRO A 140 10.38 -6.62 21.55
N VAL A 141 9.85 -6.58 20.33
CA VAL A 141 10.17 -7.49 19.23
C VAL A 141 10.54 -6.67 18.00
N THR A 142 11.64 -7.05 17.35
CA THR A 142 11.98 -6.49 16.05
C THR A 142 11.12 -7.15 14.99
N PHE A 143 10.42 -6.35 14.21
CA PHE A 143 9.50 -6.79 13.18
C PHE A 143 9.91 -6.21 11.83
N GLN A 144 9.63 -6.94 10.76
CA GLN A 144 9.99 -6.60 9.38
C GLN A 144 8.76 -6.72 8.49
N THR A 145 8.49 -5.70 7.66
CA THR A 145 7.42 -5.74 6.66
C THR A 145 7.84 -5.11 5.33
N CYS A 146 7.50 -5.77 4.23
CA CYS A 146 7.61 -5.23 2.89
C CYS A 146 6.22 -4.80 2.41
N VAL A 147 6.05 -3.50 2.14
CA VAL A 147 4.82 -2.94 1.58
C VAL A 147 5.14 -2.34 0.22
N TRP A 148 4.37 -2.75 -0.79
CA TRP A 148 4.44 -2.20 -2.14
C TRP A 148 3.32 -1.18 -2.31
N ASP A 149 3.71 0.06 -2.52
CA ASP A 149 2.82 1.08 -3.10
C ASP A 149 2.74 0.79 -4.60
N SER A 150 1.55 0.46 -5.10
CA SER A 150 1.35 -0.09 -6.45
C SER A 150 0.59 0.89 -7.35
N ALA A 151 0.62 0.64 -8.65
CA ALA A 151 -0.29 1.27 -9.61
C ALA A 151 -1.73 1.19 -9.13
N THR A 152 -2.46 2.27 -9.37
CA THR A 152 -3.92 2.27 -9.27
C THR A 152 -4.52 1.84 -10.60
N GLU A 153 -5.58 1.02 -10.57
CA GLU A 153 -6.18 0.46 -11.79
C GLU A 153 -7.70 0.65 -11.85
N ASN A 154 -8.34 0.77 -10.69
CA ASN A 154 -9.77 0.64 -10.46
C ASN A 154 -10.41 1.95 -9.92
N LYS A 155 -9.80 3.11 -10.21
CA LYS A 155 -10.16 4.44 -9.70
C LYS A 155 -10.03 4.63 -8.18
N GLU A 156 -9.33 3.74 -7.51
CA GLU A 156 -8.73 3.98 -6.21
C GLU A 156 -7.66 5.08 -6.31
N ARG A 157 -7.43 5.74 -5.18
CA ARG A 157 -6.40 6.78 -5.02
C ARG A 157 -5.07 6.21 -4.56
N LEU A 158 -5.11 5.10 -3.85
CA LEU A 158 -3.95 4.41 -3.32
C LEU A 158 -4.19 2.90 -3.34
N ARG A 159 -3.15 2.14 -3.70
CA ARG A 159 -3.14 0.68 -3.62
C ARG A 159 -1.89 0.22 -2.87
N LEU A 160 -2.08 -0.33 -1.67
CA LEU A 160 -0.99 -0.84 -0.84
C LEU A 160 -1.07 -2.36 -0.76
N ILE A 161 0.05 -3.05 -1.02
CA ILE A 161 0.15 -4.50 -0.93
C ILE A 161 1.24 -4.87 0.06
N THR A 162 0.88 -5.53 1.16
CA THR A 162 1.87 -6.19 2.01
C THR A 162 2.37 -7.43 1.26
N LYS A 163 3.66 -7.49 0.95
CA LYS A 163 4.32 -8.62 0.27
C LYS A 163 4.97 -9.60 1.24
N GLN A 164 5.28 -9.14 2.44
CA GLN A 164 5.90 -9.95 3.48
C GLN A 164 5.74 -9.25 4.82
N CYS A 165 5.47 -9.99 5.89
CA CYS A 165 5.56 -9.46 7.25
C CYS A 165 5.95 -10.57 8.24
N ARG A 166 6.90 -10.28 9.15
CA ARG A 166 7.45 -11.26 10.09
C ARG A 166 8.12 -10.62 11.30
N ILE A 167 8.18 -11.36 12.41
CA ILE A 167 9.18 -11.10 13.45
C ILE A 167 10.56 -11.41 12.86
N LYS A 168 11.53 -10.51 13.05
CA LYS A 168 12.89 -10.65 12.50
C LYS A 168 13.51 -11.96 13.03
N PRO A 169 13.94 -12.88 12.15
CA PRO A 169 14.52 -14.14 12.58
C PRO A 169 15.89 -13.92 13.23
N GLN A 170 16.23 -14.69 14.26
CA GLN A 170 17.55 -14.62 14.91
C GLN A 170 18.68 -15.20 14.06
N VAL A 171 18.34 -16.09 13.12
CA VAL A 171 19.27 -16.67 12.15
C VAL A 171 18.74 -16.34 10.75
N PRO A 172 19.59 -15.88 9.81
CA PRO A 172 19.17 -15.66 8.43
C PRO A 172 18.50 -16.93 7.90
N ALA A 173 17.23 -16.84 7.52
CA ALA A 173 16.51 -17.97 6.96
C ALA A 173 17.16 -18.29 5.61
N ALA A 174 17.87 -19.42 5.52
CA ALA A 174 18.41 -19.90 4.26
C ALA A 174 17.26 -20.11 3.27
N GLY A 175 17.17 -19.24 2.26
CA GLY A 175 16.24 -19.40 1.13
C GLY A 175 14.80 -18.98 1.38
N SER A 176 14.57 -17.80 1.98
CA SER A 176 13.28 -17.11 1.81
C SER A 176 12.96 -16.99 0.32
N LYS A 177 11.87 -17.63 -0.12
CA LYS A 177 11.49 -17.66 -1.53
C LYS A 177 10.80 -16.35 -1.88
N ARG A 178 11.53 -15.40 -2.46
CA ARG A 178 10.96 -14.16 -3.04
C ARG A 178 9.81 -14.42 -4.02
N SER A 179 9.72 -15.62 -4.60
CA SER A 179 8.57 -16.01 -5.43
C SER A 179 7.23 -16.00 -4.67
N LEU A 180 7.25 -16.12 -3.33
CA LEU A 180 6.04 -16.00 -2.51
C LEU A 180 5.58 -14.56 -2.34
N TRP A 181 6.38 -13.55 -2.70
CA TRP A 181 6.07 -12.12 -2.52
C TRP A 181 5.23 -11.55 -3.67
N LEU A 182 4.96 -12.37 -4.69
CA LEU A 182 4.17 -11.97 -5.84
C LEU A 182 2.69 -12.04 -5.49
N TRP A 183 2.01 -10.90 -5.55
CA TRP A 183 0.57 -10.82 -5.36
C TRP A 183 -0.16 -11.59 -6.47
N ASN A 184 -1.11 -12.45 -6.08
CA ASN A 184 -1.94 -13.19 -7.01
C ASN A 184 -3.36 -12.60 -7.10
N PRO A 185 -3.64 -11.69 -8.05
CA PRO A 185 -4.96 -11.08 -8.19
C PRO A 185 -6.05 -12.09 -8.58
N ASP A 186 -5.69 -13.17 -9.28
CA ASP A 186 -6.64 -14.20 -9.72
C ASP A 186 -7.20 -15.05 -8.56
N ALA A 187 -6.53 -15.04 -7.40
CA ALA A 187 -7.02 -15.71 -6.20
C ALA A 187 -8.11 -14.92 -5.47
N VAL A 188 -8.29 -13.64 -5.78
CA VAL A 188 -9.30 -12.79 -5.16
C VAL A 188 -10.66 -13.01 -5.82
N ASP A 189 -11.70 -13.20 -5.00
CA ASP A 189 -13.06 -13.38 -5.52
C ASP A 189 -13.51 -12.14 -6.31
N LYS A 190 -14.12 -12.36 -7.48
CA LYS A 190 -14.54 -11.30 -8.40
C LYS A 190 -15.40 -10.22 -7.75
N PHE A 191 -16.17 -10.56 -6.70
CA PHE A 191 -16.95 -9.58 -5.93
C PHE A 191 -16.09 -8.45 -5.35
N TYR A 192 -14.84 -8.76 -4.98
CA TYR A 192 -13.90 -7.81 -4.41
C TYR A 192 -12.90 -7.28 -5.46
N THR A 193 -13.20 -7.39 -6.76
CA THR A 193 -12.32 -6.92 -7.85
C THR A 193 -13.00 -5.86 -8.71
N GLY A 194 -12.21 -5.17 -9.54
CA GLY A 194 -12.70 -4.14 -10.46
C GLY A 194 -12.89 -2.78 -9.77
N ARG A 195 -13.59 -1.87 -10.46
CA ARG A 195 -13.73 -0.46 -10.06
C ARG A 195 -14.20 -0.29 -8.60
N MET A 196 -13.59 0.65 -7.88
CA MET A 196 -14.04 1.04 -6.53
C MET A 196 -15.53 1.39 -6.53
N PRO A 197 -16.31 0.88 -5.56
CA PRO A 197 -17.73 1.18 -5.47
C PRO A 197 -17.95 2.65 -5.12
N ASN A 198 -19.15 3.15 -5.42
CA ASN A 198 -19.55 4.49 -4.99
C ASN A 198 -19.90 4.49 -3.50
N TRP A 199 -20.13 5.67 -2.95
CA TRP A 199 -20.62 5.80 -1.58
C TRP A 199 -22.03 5.22 -1.45
N LEU A 200 -22.38 4.69 -0.27
CA LEU A 200 -23.61 3.92 0.00
C LEU A 200 -24.92 4.58 -0.44
N GLN A 201 -24.99 5.91 -0.46
CA GLN A 201 -26.19 6.70 -0.80
C GLN A 201 -26.18 7.25 -2.23
N ASP A 202 -25.06 7.09 -2.94
CA ASP A 202 -24.91 7.58 -4.32
C ASP A 202 -25.38 6.56 -5.35
N ASP A 203 -25.62 5.31 -4.94
CA ASP A 203 -26.18 4.26 -5.79
C ASP A 203 -27.72 4.30 -5.75
N ASP A 204 -28.37 4.03 -6.90
CA ASP A 204 -29.83 4.14 -7.10
C ASP A 204 -30.68 3.15 -6.26
N ASP A 205 -30.02 2.15 -5.66
CA ASP A 205 -30.64 1.12 -4.84
C ASP A 205 -30.18 1.36 -3.39
N ASP A 206 -31.10 1.68 -2.48
CA ASP A 206 -30.76 1.99 -1.08
C ASP A 206 -30.05 0.78 -0.45
N ALA A 207 -28.72 0.85 -0.38
CA ALA A 207 -27.86 -0.28 -0.05
C ALA A 207 -28.18 -0.90 1.32
N LEU A 208 -28.79 -0.11 2.23
CA LEU A 208 -29.11 -0.50 3.59
C LEU A 208 -30.57 -0.95 3.79
N THR A 209 -31.43 -0.76 2.79
CA THR A 209 -32.85 -1.20 2.84
C THR A 209 -33.26 -2.13 1.71
N GLY A 210 -32.44 -2.24 0.66
CA GLY A 210 -32.64 -3.09 -0.50
C GLY A 210 -32.31 -4.57 -0.29
N PRO A 211 -32.38 -5.38 -1.37
CA PRO A 211 -32.20 -6.83 -1.31
C PRO A 211 -30.80 -7.27 -0.86
N ASN A 212 -29.81 -6.38 -0.98
CA ASN A 212 -28.43 -6.65 -0.60
C ASN A 212 -28.12 -6.33 0.87
N LYS A 213 -29.11 -5.92 1.67
CA LYS A 213 -28.92 -5.50 3.08
C LYS A 213 -28.11 -6.50 3.91
N LEU A 214 -28.29 -7.80 3.71
CA LEU A 214 -27.57 -8.86 4.45
C LEU A 214 -26.05 -8.85 4.21
N GLN A 215 -25.59 -8.23 3.12
CA GLN A 215 -24.16 -8.04 2.86
C GLN A 215 -23.54 -6.97 3.76
N PHE A 216 -24.35 -6.05 4.28
CA PHE A 216 -23.90 -4.88 5.03
C PHE A 216 -24.09 -5.08 6.54
N HIS A 217 -23.14 -4.54 7.31
CA HIS A 217 -23.26 -4.38 8.76
C HIS A 217 -22.80 -2.98 9.15
N GLU A 218 -23.68 -2.27 9.86
CA GLU A 218 -23.36 -1.00 10.49
C GLU A 218 -22.71 -1.28 11.84
N VAL A 219 -21.44 -0.91 11.94
CA VAL A 219 -20.60 -1.22 13.10
C VAL A 219 -21.05 -0.39 14.28
N LYS A 220 -21.33 -1.05 15.41
CA LYS A 220 -21.78 -0.39 16.64
C LYS A 220 -20.63 0.26 17.37
N ASP A 221 -20.90 1.27 18.21
CA ASP A 221 -19.88 1.94 19.02
C ASP A 221 -19.04 0.98 19.87
N SER A 222 -19.65 -0.07 20.45
CA SER A 222 -18.93 -1.09 21.21
C SER A 222 -17.96 -1.89 20.33
N GLU A 223 -18.35 -2.18 19.08
CA GLU A 223 -17.51 -2.89 18.12
C GLU A 223 -16.39 -1.98 17.61
N LEU A 224 -16.63 -0.67 17.44
CA LEU A 224 -15.57 0.29 17.11
C LEU A 224 -14.49 0.35 18.20
N GLN A 225 -14.90 0.34 19.47
CA GLN A 225 -13.98 0.30 20.62
C GLN A 225 -13.15 -0.98 20.65
N ASP A 226 -13.76 -2.13 20.34
CA ASP A 226 -13.05 -3.42 20.28
C ASP A 226 -12.16 -3.55 19.03
N ASN A 227 -12.33 -2.69 18.03
CA ASN A 227 -11.64 -2.74 16.74
C ASN A 227 -10.89 -1.43 16.46
N GLU A 228 -10.02 -1.01 17.38
CA GLU A 228 -9.21 0.21 17.25
C GLU A 228 -8.34 0.24 15.98
N TRP A 229 -8.07 -0.93 15.37
CA TRP A 229 -7.39 -1.04 14.09
C TRP A 229 -8.13 -0.34 12.95
N LEU A 230 -9.44 -0.05 13.07
CA LEU A 230 -10.16 0.77 12.10
C LEU A 230 -9.58 2.19 12.01
N ASN A 231 -8.95 2.70 13.07
CA ASN A 231 -8.23 3.98 13.00
C ASN A 231 -7.09 3.92 11.98
N LEU A 232 -6.41 2.78 11.84
CA LEU A 232 -5.37 2.59 10.82
C LEU A 232 -5.94 2.77 9.41
N TYR A 233 -7.15 2.28 9.15
CA TYR A 233 -7.76 2.38 7.82
C TYR A 233 -8.12 3.83 7.48
N ALA A 234 -8.59 4.58 8.49
CA ALA A 234 -8.79 6.02 8.35
C ALA A 234 -7.47 6.79 8.19
N GLU A 235 -6.39 6.40 8.90
CA GLU A 235 -5.04 6.98 8.75
C GLU A 235 -4.52 6.77 7.31
N ILE A 236 -4.61 5.54 6.79
CA ILE A 236 -4.21 5.20 5.41
C ILE A 236 -5.10 5.94 4.38
N ALA A 237 -6.40 6.06 4.65
CA ALA A 237 -7.28 6.84 3.78
C ALA A 237 -6.90 8.32 3.74
N LEU A 238 -6.57 8.91 4.89
CA LEU A 238 -6.09 10.28 4.93
C LEU A 238 -4.75 10.43 4.21
N PHE A 239 -3.82 9.48 4.40
CA PHE A 239 -2.54 9.42 3.70
C PHE A 239 -2.71 9.49 2.17
N SER A 240 -3.69 8.78 1.60
CA SER A 240 -3.94 8.77 0.16
C SER A 240 -4.30 10.14 -0.46
N GLU A 241 -4.80 11.08 0.35
CA GLU A 241 -5.21 12.42 -0.10
C GLU A 241 -4.33 13.54 0.48
N ARG A 242 -3.66 13.29 1.60
CA ARG A 242 -2.83 14.24 2.33
C ARG A 242 -1.50 13.59 2.70
N PRO A 243 -0.44 13.78 1.89
CA PRO A 243 0.90 13.35 2.26
C PRO A 243 1.39 13.99 3.57
N ASP A 244 0.87 15.18 3.92
CA ASP A 244 1.10 15.90 5.18
C ASP A 244 0.12 15.49 6.31
N MET A 245 -0.37 14.25 6.29
CA MET A 245 -1.43 13.74 7.17
C MET A 245 -1.14 13.91 8.67
N GLU A 246 0.13 13.92 9.08
CA GLU A 246 0.55 14.13 10.47
C GLU A 246 -0.09 15.39 11.07
N THR A 247 -0.22 16.43 10.25
CA THR A 247 -0.79 17.73 10.64
C THR A 247 -2.31 17.71 10.82
N TYR A 248 -2.95 16.56 10.61
CA TYR A 248 -4.38 16.30 10.75
C TYR A 248 -4.69 15.22 11.82
N LEU A 249 -3.66 14.55 12.36
CA LEU A 249 -3.80 13.58 13.45
C LEU A 249 -3.90 14.26 14.84
N PRO A 250 -4.51 13.63 15.85
CA PRO A 250 -5.26 12.38 15.76
C PRO A 250 -6.57 12.56 14.98
N LEU A 251 -7.06 11.46 14.42
CA LEU A 251 -8.39 11.38 13.83
C LEU A 251 -9.32 10.56 14.71
N GLU A 252 -10.63 10.73 14.50
CA GLU A 252 -11.68 10.02 15.21
C GLU A 252 -12.61 9.38 14.17
N VAL A 253 -12.62 8.04 14.11
CA VAL A 253 -13.58 7.29 13.31
C VAL A 253 -14.98 7.47 13.90
N LYS A 254 -15.94 7.88 13.07
CA LYS A 254 -17.32 8.19 13.49
C LYS A 254 -18.27 7.05 13.16
N ASN A 255 -18.35 6.68 11.88
CA ASN A 255 -19.23 5.62 11.42
C ASN A 255 -18.46 4.67 10.52
N VAL A 256 -18.75 3.37 10.64
CA VAL A 256 -18.22 2.35 9.75
C VAL A 256 -19.35 1.43 9.32
N VAL A 257 -19.44 1.19 8.02
CA VAL A 257 -20.26 0.14 7.44
C VAL A 257 -19.33 -0.83 6.74
N VAL A 258 -19.44 -2.12 7.06
CA VAL A 258 -18.67 -3.18 6.40
C VAL A 258 -19.58 -3.96 5.46
N ARG A 259 -19.09 -4.26 4.27
CA ARG A 259 -19.76 -5.07 3.25
C ARG A 259 -18.94 -6.31 2.93
N THR A 260 -19.59 -7.47 2.98
CA THR A 260 -19.00 -8.77 2.60
C THR A 260 -19.93 -9.50 1.64
N LYS A 261 -19.34 -10.33 0.76
CA LYS A 261 -20.08 -11.28 -0.08
C LYS A 261 -20.73 -12.36 0.76
N GLU A 262 -20.01 -12.82 1.78
CA GLU A 262 -20.40 -13.92 2.64
C GLU A 262 -21.54 -13.50 3.57
N ASP A 263 -22.57 -14.36 3.63
CA ASP A 263 -23.69 -14.23 4.57
C ASP A 263 -23.26 -14.80 5.93
N VAL A 264 -22.43 -14.02 6.63
CA VAL A 264 -21.97 -14.29 8.00
C VAL A 264 -22.65 -13.35 8.98
N GLU A 265 -22.69 -13.76 10.25
CA GLU A 265 -23.18 -12.92 11.35
C GLU A 265 -22.58 -11.51 11.30
N PRO A 266 -23.36 -10.45 11.59
CA PRO A 266 -22.93 -9.07 11.33
C PRO A 266 -21.59 -8.70 11.98
N SER A 267 -21.37 -9.11 13.24
CA SER A 267 -20.11 -8.87 13.97
C SER A 267 -18.91 -9.67 13.42
N MET A 268 -19.16 -10.75 12.67
CA MET A 268 -18.11 -11.54 12.03
C MET A 268 -17.66 -10.94 10.70
N LYS A 269 -18.43 -10.02 10.09
CA LYS A 269 -18.02 -9.32 8.87
C LYS A 269 -16.73 -8.52 9.06
N LEU A 270 -16.53 -7.91 10.23
CA LEU A 270 -15.28 -7.23 10.59
C LEU A 270 -14.05 -8.15 10.63
N LYS A 271 -14.25 -9.45 10.81
CA LYS A 271 -13.18 -10.46 10.85
C LYS A 271 -12.95 -11.14 9.50
N SER A 272 -13.67 -10.70 8.46
CA SER A 272 -13.58 -11.33 7.14
C SER A 272 -12.26 -11.02 6.47
N SER A 273 -11.70 -12.02 5.79
CA SER A 273 -10.43 -11.89 5.06
C SER A 273 -10.53 -10.88 3.92
N ASN A 274 -11.70 -10.81 3.27
CA ASN A 274 -12.03 -9.85 2.23
C ASN A 274 -13.24 -9.05 2.68
N ALA A 275 -13.19 -7.73 2.54
CA ALA A 275 -14.27 -6.84 2.94
C ALA A 275 -14.14 -5.47 2.28
N ILE A 276 -15.26 -4.76 2.14
CA ILE A 276 -15.29 -3.34 1.76
C ILE A 276 -15.78 -2.55 2.97
N PHE A 277 -15.03 -1.54 3.37
CA PHE A 277 -15.32 -0.65 4.48
C PHE A 277 -15.70 0.72 3.94
N TYR A 278 -16.81 1.25 4.41
CA TYR A 278 -17.26 2.61 4.19
C TYR A 278 -17.15 3.34 5.52
N MET A 279 -16.31 4.36 5.58
CA MET A 279 -15.91 4.98 6.83
C MET A 279 -16.13 6.49 6.77
N THR A 280 -16.66 7.07 7.84
CA THR A 280 -16.56 8.51 8.09
C THR A 280 -15.66 8.75 9.28
N PHE A 281 -14.80 9.76 9.18
CA PHE A 281 -13.91 10.13 10.27
C PHE A 281 -13.67 11.64 10.29
N LYS A 282 -13.27 12.14 11.46
CA LYS A 282 -13.01 13.57 11.68
C LYS A 282 -11.57 13.77 12.08
N THR A 283 -10.91 14.75 11.48
CA THR A 283 -9.55 15.16 11.88
C THR A 283 -9.62 16.11 13.07
N HIS A 284 -8.53 16.29 13.82
CA HIS A 284 -8.51 17.26 14.92
C HIS A 284 -8.81 18.70 14.43
N ARG A 285 -8.59 19.00 13.16
CA ARG A 285 -8.91 20.28 12.52
C ARG A 285 -10.39 20.50 12.26
N GLY A 286 -11.22 19.49 12.52
CA GLY A 286 -12.67 19.59 12.43
C GLY A 286 -13.27 19.18 11.09
N SER A 287 -12.45 18.88 10.08
CA SER A 287 -12.91 18.40 8.77
C SER A 287 -13.42 16.97 8.87
N GLU A 288 -14.60 16.72 8.33
CA GLU A 288 -15.14 15.36 8.16
C GLU A 288 -14.69 14.80 6.79
N TRP A 289 -14.35 13.52 6.80
CA TRP A 289 -13.85 12.79 5.64
C TRP A 289 -14.65 11.50 5.47
N LYS A 290 -14.75 11.07 4.22
CA LYS A 290 -15.34 9.80 3.80
C LYS A 290 -14.27 8.96 3.14
N ALA A 291 -14.22 7.68 3.47
CA ALA A 291 -13.31 6.73 2.85
C ALA A 291 -14.00 5.42 2.48
N ILE A 292 -13.57 4.85 1.36
CA ILE A 292 -13.93 3.51 0.92
C ILE A 292 -12.63 2.72 0.85
N ILE A 293 -12.53 1.67 1.64
CA ILE A 293 -11.36 0.79 1.69
C ILE A 293 -11.81 -0.61 1.29
N ARG A 294 -11.16 -1.19 0.29
CA ARG A 294 -11.34 -2.60 -0.03
C ARG A 294 -10.12 -3.37 0.42
N GLN A 295 -10.34 -4.27 1.37
CA GLN A 295 -9.34 -5.21 1.85
C GLN A 295 -9.51 -6.55 1.12
N THR A 296 -8.42 -7.07 0.57
CA THR A 296 -8.39 -8.38 -0.08
C THR A 296 -7.16 -9.19 0.30
N ARG A 297 -7.27 -10.52 0.17
CA ARG A 297 -6.21 -11.51 0.38
C ARG A 297 -6.20 -12.52 -0.76
N ASP A 298 -5.01 -12.93 -1.16
CA ASP A 298 -4.77 -13.93 -2.22
C ASP A 298 -4.54 -15.36 -1.66
N GLY A 299 -4.66 -15.53 -0.34
CA GLY A 299 -4.47 -16.81 0.35
C GLY A 299 -3.02 -17.09 0.78
N ILE A 300 -2.07 -16.20 0.46
CA ILE A 300 -0.68 -16.30 0.92
C ILE A 300 -0.54 -15.58 2.27
N GLN A 301 0.17 -16.19 3.23
CA GLN A 301 0.43 -15.54 4.52
C GLN A 301 1.36 -14.34 4.34
N GLY A 302 1.07 -13.28 5.07
CA GLY A 302 1.75 -11.99 4.95
C GLY A 302 1.26 -11.15 3.78
N HIS A 303 0.30 -11.63 2.98
CA HIS A 303 -0.30 -10.89 1.88
C HIS A 303 -1.63 -10.25 2.27
N MET A 304 -1.72 -8.95 1.99
CA MET A 304 -2.93 -8.15 2.10
C MET A 304 -2.85 -6.99 1.11
N CYS A 305 -3.92 -6.78 0.34
CA CYS A 305 -4.06 -5.62 -0.52
C CYS A 305 -5.15 -4.68 0.03
N LEU A 306 -4.84 -3.39 0.11
CA LEU A 306 -5.79 -2.32 0.39
C LEU A 306 -5.90 -1.39 -0.83
N GLU A 307 -7.09 -1.35 -1.43
CA GLU A 307 -7.47 -0.30 -2.40
C GLU A 307 -8.26 0.77 -1.66
N VAL A 308 -7.87 2.04 -1.81
CA VAL A 308 -8.34 3.11 -0.95
C VAL A 308 -8.80 4.31 -1.78
N THR A 309 -9.99 4.82 -1.46
CA THR A 309 -10.49 6.11 -1.94
C THR A 309 -10.86 6.96 -0.75
N CYS A 310 -10.45 8.22 -0.74
CA CYS A 310 -10.76 9.17 0.32
C CYS A 310 -11.24 10.50 -0.27
N MET A 311 -12.16 11.17 0.41
CA MET A 311 -12.73 12.45 -0.02
C MET A 311 -13.26 13.25 1.17
N LEU A 312 -13.28 14.58 1.03
CA LEU A 312 -13.90 15.46 2.01
C LEU A 312 -15.41 15.20 2.11
N GLY A 313 -15.92 15.08 3.33
CA GLY A 313 -17.36 15.10 3.62
C GLY A 313 -17.94 16.47 3.29
N LYS A 314 -19.18 16.48 2.78
CA LYS A 314 -19.95 17.71 2.53
C LYS A 314 -20.67 18.15 3.78
#